data_AF-C9JDZ2-F1
#
_entry.id   AF-C9JDZ2-F1
#
_cell.length_a   1.000
_cell.length_b   1.000
_cell.length_c   1.000
_cell.angle_alpha   90.00
_cell.angle_beta   90.00
_cell.angle_gamma   90.00
#
_symmetry.space_group_name_H-M   'P 1'
#
loop_
_entity.id
_entity.type
_entity.pdbx_description
1 polymer ?
#
loop_
_entity_poly.entity_id
_entity_poly.type
_entity_poly.pdbx_seq_one_letter_code
_entity_poly.pdbx_strand_id
1 'polypeptide(L)'
;MTDLVAVWDVALSDGVHKIEFEHGTTSGKRVVYVDGKEEIRKEWMFKLVGKETFYVGAAKTKATINIDAISGFAYEYTLEINGKSLKKYMEDRSKTTNTWVLHMDGENFRIVLEKDAMDVWCNGKKLE
;
A
#
# COMPACT_ATOMS: atom_id res chain seq x y z
N MET A 1 -15.89 -10.86 2.41
CA MET A 1 -14.49 -11.20 2.65
C MET A 1 -14.41 -12.51 3.45
N THR A 2 -14.53 -13.67 2.79
CA THR A 2 -14.38 -14.98 3.45
C THR A 2 -12.94 -15.49 3.43
N ASP A 3 -12.09 -14.97 2.54
CA ASP A 3 -10.70 -15.41 2.34
C ASP A 3 -9.69 -14.29 2.59
N LEU A 4 -10.03 -13.31 3.45
CA LEU A 4 -9.12 -12.21 3.80
C LEU A 4 -7.94 -12.75 4.61
N VAL A 5 -6.72 -12.58 4.09
CA VAL A 5 -5.50 -13.13 4.68
C VAL A 5 -4.53 -12.06 5.20
N ALA A 6 -4.65 -10.82 4.72
CA ALA A 6 -3.78 -9.74 5.15
C ALA A 6 -4.43 -8.36 4.97
N VAL A 7 -4.08 -7.45 5.87
CA VAL A 7 -4.49 -6.04 5.85
C VAL A 7 -3.26 -5.20 6.18
N TRP A 8 -3.03 -4.14 5.40
CA TRP A 8 -1.97 -3.16 5.65
C TRP A 8 -2.53 -1.75 5.62
N ASP A 9 -2.15 -0.94 6.61
CA ASP A 9 -2.35 0.50 6.58
C ASP A 9 -1.05 1.17 6.14
N VAL A 10 -1.06 1.81 4.97
CA VAL A 10 0.11 2.44 4.36
C VAL A 10 -0.07 3.95 4.34
N ALA A 11 0.78 4.63 5.08
CA ALA A 11 0.80 6.09 5.07
C ALA A 11 1.66 6.58 3.89
N LEU A 12 1.02 7.13 2.86
CA LEU A 12 1.60 7.81 1.71
C LEU A 12 1.52 9.33 1.89
N SER A 13 1.96 10.05 0.86
CA SER A 13 1.96 11.52 0.80
C SER A 13 0.55 12.06 0.79
N ASP A 14 -0.32 11.43 -0.01
CA ASP A 14 -1.72 11.75 -0.19
C ASP A 14 -2.63 11.31 0.96
N GLY A 15 -2.16 10.43 1.84
CA GLY A 15 -2.95 10.02 3.01
C GLY A 15 -2.57 8.67 3.56
N VAL A 16 -3.42 8.12 4.42
CA VAL A 16 -3.33 6.72 4.84
C VAL A 16 -4.27 5.91 3.96
N HIS A 17 -3.74 4.87 3.33
CA HIS A 17 -4.47 3.96 2.47
C HIS A 17 -4.56 2.58 3.12
N LYS A 18 -5.74 1.98 3.07
CA LYS A 18 -5.97 0.61 3.56
C LYS A 18 -5.90 -0.36 2.38
N ILE A 19 -5.03 -1.34 2.49
CA ILE A 19 -4.85 -2.40 1.49
C ILE A 19 -5.31 -3.72 2.11
N GLU A 20 -6.22 -4.41 1.43
CA GLU A 20 -6.77 -5.69 1.87
C GLU A 20 -6.51 -6.75 0.79
N PHE A 21 -6.10 -7.94 1.22
CA PHE A 21 -5.80 -9.04 0.31
C PHE A 21 -6.55 -10.31 0.67
N GLU A 22 -7.34 -10.79 -0.29
CA GLU A 22 -7.96 -12.11 -0.24
C GLU A 22 -7.12 -13.14 -1.01
N HIS A 23 -6.90 -14.32 -0.42
CA HIS A 23 -6.26 -15.44 -1.09
C HIS A 23 -6.95 -16.76 -0.75
N GLY A 24 -7.65 -17.34 -1.72
CA GLY A 24 -8.29 -18.64 -1.59
C GLY A 24 -7.32 -19.77 -1.90
N THR A 25 -6.85 -20.51 -0.89
CA THR A 25 -5.85 -21.58 -1.07
C THR A 25 -6.37 -22.82 -1.80
N THR A 26 -7.70 -23.00 -1.91
CA THR A 26 -8.30 -24.09 -2.70
C THR A 26 -8.45 -23.76 -4.19
N SER A 27 -8.82 -22.52 -4.52
CA SER A 27 -9.08 -22.06 -5.90
C SER A 27 -7.91 -21.27 -6.52
N GLY A 28 -6.96 -20.83 -5.69
CA GLY A 28 -5.97 -19.81 -6.05
C GLY A 28 -6.56 -18.43 -6.33
N LYS A 29 -7.79 -18.16 -5.87
CA LYS A 29 -8.43 -16.83 -6.01
C LYS A 29 -7.55 -15.78 -5.34
N ARG A 30 -7.33 -14.64 -6.00
CA ARG A 30 -6.65 -13.47 -5.43
C ARG A 30 -7.49 -12.22 -5.65
N VAL A 31 -7.72 -11.43 -4.60
CA VAL A 31 -8.40 -10.14 -4.72
C VAL A 31 -7.64 -9.09 -3.91
N VAL A 32 -7.30 -7.97 -4.53
CA VAL A 32 -6.69 -6.82 -3.87
C VAL A 32 -7.69 -5.69 -3.82
N TYR A 33 -7.92 -5.15 -2.62
CA TYR A 33 -8.68 -3.93 -2.42
C TYR A 33 -7.76 -2.82 -1.91
N VAL A 34 -7.98 -1.61 -2.40
CA VAL A 34 -7.35 -0.38 -1.93
C VAL A 34 -8.47 0.60 -1.57
N ASP A 35 -8.52 1.01 -0.30
CA ASP A 35 -9.56 1.88 0.25
C ASP A 35 -10.99 1.37 -0.03
N GLY A 36 -11.18 0.05 0.08
CA GLY A 36 -12.45 -0.63 -0.18
C GLY A 36 -12.80 -0.78 -1.66
N LYS A 37 -11.97 -0.29 -2.59
CA LYS A 37 -12.14 -0.47 -4.04
C LYS A 37 -11.29 -1.63 -4.54
N GLU A 38 -11.90 -2.51 -5.33
CA GLU A 38 -11.18 -3.61 -5.98
C GLU A 38 -10.22 -3.08 -7.07
N GLU A 39 -8.95 -3.41 -6.94
CA GLU A 39 -7.90 -3.07 -7.92
C GLU A 39 -7.46 -4.29 -8.74
N ILE A 40 -7.50 -5.49 -8.15
CA ILE A 40 -7.15 -6.75 -8.83
C ILE A 40 -8.15 -7.83 -8.43
N ARG A 41 -8.60 -8.61 -9.41
CA ARG A 41 -9.31 -9.88 -9.20
C ARG A 41 -8.79 -10.97 -10.12
N LYS A 42 -8.45 -12.10 -9.52
CA LYS A 42 -8.14 -13.37 -10.17
C LYS A 42 -9.08 -14.40 -9.55
N GLU A 43 -10.05 -14.88 -10.32
CA GLU A 43 -11.07 -15.78 -9.78
C GLU A 43 -10.54 -17.20 -9.55
N TRP A 44 -9.55 -17.62 -10.34
CA TRP A 44 -8.95 -18.94 -10.24
C TRP A 44 -7.49 -18.92 -10.69
N MET A 45 -6.62 -19.62 -9.96
CA MET A 45 -5.22 -19.83 -10.32
C MET A 45 -4.73 -21.21 -9.85
N PHE A 46 -3.98 -21.92 -10.69
CA PHE A 46 -3.36 -23.18 -10.29
C PHE A 46 -2.21 -22.99 -9.28
N LYS A 47 -1.44 -21.90 -9.45
CA LYS A 47 -0.27 -21.60 -8.62
C LYS A 47 -0.65 -20.66 -7.48
N LEU A 48 -0.36 -21.08 -6.24
CA LEU A 48 -0.70 -20.32 -5.03
C LEU A 48 0.37 -19.30 -4.65
N VAL A 49 1.66 -19.57 -4.93
CA VAL A 49 2.76 -18.61 -4.71
C VAL A 49 2.95 -17.65 -5.89
N GLY A 50 3.55 -16.49 -5.66
CA GLY A 50 3.80 -15.50 -6.71
C GLY A 50 3.65 -14.07 -6.19
N LYS A 51 3.26 -13.15 -7.06
CA LYS A 51 3.07 -11.75 -6.69
C LYS A 51 1.98 -11.06 -7.49
N GLU A 52 1.37 -10.04 -6.89
CA GLU A 52 0.43 -9.14 -7.54
C GLU A 52 0.93 -7.70 -7.40
N THR A 53 1.00 -6.96 -8.50
CA THR A 53 1.48 -5.57 -8.53
C THR A 53 0.34 -4.64 -8.94
N PHE A 54 0.14 -3.57 -8.18
CA PHE A 54 -0.92 -2.58 -8.34
C PHE A 54 -0.43 -1.17 -7.94
N TYR A 55 -1.32 -0.18 -7.99
CA TYR A 55 -0.99 1.22 -7.71
C TYR A 55 -1.92 1.78 -6.62
N VAL A 56 -1.35 2.53 -5.69
CA VAL A 56 -2.05 3.09 -4.53
C VAL A 56 -2.04 4.61 -4.58
N GLY A 57 -3.17 5.21 -4.20
CA GLY A 57 -3.30 6.65 -4.04
C GLY A 57 -3.29 7.45 -5.35
N ALA A 58 -3.38 8.77 -5.19
CA ALA A 58 -3.34 9.76 -6.26
C ALA A 58 -1.99 9.78 -6.99
N ALA A 59 -0.90 9.57 -6.26
CA ALA A 59 0.46 9.52 -6.83
C ALA A 59 0.74 8.25 -7.66
N LYS A 60 -0.20 7.30 -7.73
CA LYS A 60 0.01 5.98 -8.34
C LYS A 60 1.30 5.33 -7.82
N THR A 61 1.44 5.31 -6.51
CA THR A 61 2.59 4.67 -5.85
C THR A 61 2.55 3.17 -6.12
N LYS A 62 3.65 2.59 -6.62
CA LYS A 62 3.70 1.17 -6.98
C LYS A 62 3.73 0.31 -5.72
N ALA A 63 2.80 -0.63 -5.63
CA ALA A 63 2.72 -1.62 -4.56
C ALA A 63 2.84 -3.04 -5.13
N THR A 64 3.40 -3.96 -4.37
CA THR A 64 3.47 -5.39 -4.75
C THR A 64 3.26 -6.26 -3.53
N ILE A 65 2.31 -7.18 -3.62
CA ILE A 65 2.10 -8.24 -2.62
C ILE A 65 2.82 -9.48 -3.12
N ASN A 66 3.76 -10.00 -2.32
CA ASN A 66 4.41 -11.29 -2.54
C ASN A 66 3.73 -12.37 -1.69
N ILE A 67 3.60 -13.56 -2.26
CA ILE A 67 3.01 -14.75 -1.66
C ILE A 67 4.06 -15.84 -1.68
N ASP A 68 4.59 -16.16 -0.51
CA ASP A 68 5.66 -17.12 -0.35
C ASP A 68 5.17 -18.33 0.46
N ALA A 69 5.57 -19.54 0.06
CA ALA A 69 5.27 -20.74 0.83
C ALA A 69 6.25 -20.84 2.01
N ILE A 70 5.70 -21.08 3.19
CA ILE A 70 6.48 -21.32 4.42
C ILE A 70 6.25 -22.75 4.90
N SER A 71 6.98 -23.16 5.94
CA SER A 71 6.82 -24.49 6.54
C SER A 71 5.39 -24.70 7.06
N GLY A 72 4.95 -25.97 7.10
CA GLY A 72 3.63 -26.33 7.64
C GLY A 72 2.45 -26.08 6.69
N PHE A 73 2.67 -26.08 5.37
CA PHE A 73 1.62 -25.84 4.35
C PHE A 73 0.92 -24.48 4.50
N ALA A 74 1.65 -23.49 5.02
CA ALA A 74 1.17 -22.12 5.18
C ALA A 74 1.81 -21.17 4.16
N TYR A 75 1.26 -19.97 4.09
CA TYR A 75 1.75 -18.90 3.21
C TYR A 75 2.03 -17.64 4.01
N GLU A 76 3.10 -16.95 3.64
CA GLU A 76 3.42 -15.61 4.12
C GLU A 76 3.05 -14.58 3.05
N TYR A 77 2.54 -13.43 3.49
CA TYR A 77 2.14 -12.33 2.63
C TYR A 77 2.94 -11.09 2.98
N THR A 78 3.73 -10.60 2.03
CA THR A 78 4.57 -9.41 2.23
C THR A 78 4.18 -8.30 1.28
N LEU A 79 3.94 -7.10 1.82
CA LEU A 79 3.71 -5.90 1.02
C LEU A 79 5.00 -5.10 0.84
N GLU A 80 5.29 -4.78 -0.42
CA GLU A 80 6.35 -3.87 -0.83
C GLU A 80 5.75 -2.59 -1.44
N ILE A 81 6.28 -1.44 -1.02
CA ILE A 81 5.98 -0.12 -1.57
C ILE A 81 7.24 0.41 -2.25
N ASN A 82 7.16 0.72 -3.54
CA ASN A 82 8.31 1.12 -4.37
C ASN A 82 9.52 0.16 -4.26
N GLY A 83 9.25 -1.15 -4.18
CA GLY A 83 10.27 -2.20 -4.09
C GLY A 83 10.99 -2.27 -2.73
N LYS A 84 10.48 -1.60 -1.70
CA LYS A 84 10.94 -1.73 -0.32
C LYS A 84 9.84 -2.38 0.51
N SER A 85 10.20 -3.28 1.43
CA SER A 85 9.24 -3.80 2.41
C SER A 85 8.61 -2.66 3.21
N LEU A 86 7.35 -2.81 3.63
CA LEU A 86 6.64 -1.78 4.37
C LEU A 86 7.43 -1.23 5.57
N LYS A 87 8.08 -2.12 6.34
CA LYS A 87 8.93 -1.73 7.47
C LYS A 87 10.07 -0.79 7.04
N LYS A 88 10.81 -1.18 5.99
CA LYS A 88 11.91 -0.38 5.46
C LYS A 88 11.43 0.93 4.84
N TYR A 89 10.27 0.90 4.17
CA TYR A 89 9.63 2.10 3.63
C TYR A 89 9.28 3.11 4.74
N MET A 90 8.69 2.64 5.85
CA MET A 90 8.37 3.50 7.00
C MET A 90 9.63 4.10 7.64
N GLU A 91 10.70 3.32 7.77
CA GLU A 91 11.99 3.79 8.30
C GLU A 91 12.67 4.82 7.39
N ASP A 92 12.58 4.65 6.07
CA ASP A 92 13.18 5.57 5.08
C ASP A 92 12.32 6.82 4.82
N ARG A 93 11.09 6.86 5.31
CA ARG A 93 10.16 7.96 5.02
C ARG A 93 10.67 9.32 5.54
N SER A 94 11.31 9.35 6.70
CA SER A 94 11.92 10.58 7.23
C SER A 94 13.07 11.10 6.35
N LYS A 95 13.75 10.19 5.63
CA LYS A 95 14.83 10.55 4.71
C LYS A 95 14.30 11.11 3.40
N THR A 96 13.20 10.55 2.90
CA THR A 96 12.63 10.85 1.56
C THR A 96 11.55 11.94 1.58
N THR A 97 10.95 12.20 2.75
CA THR A 97 9.91 13.23 2.89
C THR A 97 10.19 14.16 4.06
N ASN A 98 9.73 15.40 3.95
CA ASN A 98 9.55 16.29 5.10
C ASN A 98 8.05 16.49 5.29
N THR A 99 7.57 16.37 6.54
CA THR A 99 6.16 16.58 6.86
C THR A 99 6.05 17.67 7.91
N TRP A 100 5.19 18.66 7.66
CA TRP A 100 4.84 19.73 8.59
C TRP A 100 3.34 19.69 8.86
N VAL A 101 2.96 20.03 10.08
CA VAL A 101 1.58 20.33 10.44
C VAL A 101 1.53 21.79 10.85
N LEU A 102 0.84 22.60 10.06
CA LEU A 102 0.66 24.03 10.29
C LEU A 102 -0.73 24.26 10.87
N HIS A 103 -0.83 25.13 11.87
CA HIS A 103 -2.12 25.60 12.38
C HIS A 103 -2.35 27.01 11.89
N MET A 104 -3.36 27.21 11.05
CA MET A 104 -3.71 28.51 10.45
C MET A 104 -5.23 28.67 10.47
N ASP A 105 -5.72 29.83 10.93
CA ASP A 105 -7.15 30.18 10.98
C ASP A 105 -8.05 29.13 11.65
N GLY A 106 -7.54 28.45 12.68
CA GLY A 106 -8.26 27.40 13.42
C GLY A 106 -8.27 26.03 12.73
N GLU A 107 -7.68 25.91 11.54
CA GLU A 107 -7.55 24.66 10.80
C GLU A 107 -6.12 24.10 10.85
N ASN A 108 -6.00 22.77 10.75
CA ASN A 108 -4.71 22.09 10.65
C ASN A 108 -4.43 21.72 9.19
N PHE A 109 -3.26 22.12 8.70
CA PHE A 109 -2.76 21.80 7.36
C PHE A 109 -1.57 20.86 7.46
N ARG A 110 -1.72 19.65 6.92
CA ARG A 110 -0.62 18.69 6.76
C ARG A 110 0.05 18.94 5.42
N ILE A 111 1.28 19.46 5.46
CA ILE A 111 2.13 19.67 4.30
C ILE A 111 3.16 18.53 4.23
N VAL A 112 3.26 17.86 3.08
CA VAL A 112 4.28 16.84 2.82
C VAL A 112 5.09 17.26 1.60
N LEU A 113 6.40 17.41 1.75
CA LEU A 113 7.33 17.56 0.63
C LEU A 113 7.98 16.20 0.34
N GLU A 114 7.78 15.68 -0.86
CA GLU A 114 8.58 14.58 -1.40
C GLU A 114 9.89 15.14 -1.97
N LYS A 115 11.03 14.78 -1.37
CA LYS A 115 12.33 15.40 -1.69
C LYS A 115 12.83 15.05 -3.08
N ASP A 116 12.52 13.85 -3.57
CA ASP A 116 13.04 13.35 -4.85
C ASP A 116 12.28 13.96 -6.03
N ALA A 117 10.95 13.97 -5.97
CA ALA A 117 10.10 14.57 -6.99
C ALA A 117 9.97 16.10 -6.85
N MET A 118 10.32 16.65 -5.69
CA MET A 118 10.03 18.02 -5.27
C MET A 118 8.53 18.36 -5.28
N ASP A 119 7.69 17.33 -5.14
CA ASP A 119 6.23 17.46 -5.08
C ASP A 119 5.79 17.90 -3.68
N VAL A 120 4.90 18.89 -3.62
CA VAL A 120 4.29 19.35 -2.37
C VAL A 120 2.86 18.85 -2.31
N TRP A 121 2.48 18.27 -1.17
CA TRP A 121 1.13 17.81 -0.88
C TRP A 121 0.56 18.61 0.28
N CYS A 122 -0.66 19.13 0.14
CA CYS A 122 -1.41 19.77 1.20
C CYS A 122 -2.69 18.99 1.47
N ASN A 123 -2.87 18.50 2.69
CA ASN A 123 -4.04 17.72 3.12
C ASN A 123 -4.39 16.59 2.13
N GLY A 124 -3.34 15.92 1.63
CA GLY A 124 -3.48 14.78 0.73
C GLY A 124 -3.64 15.13 -0.76
N LYS A 125 -3.70 16.41 -1.11
CA LYS A 125 -3.78 16.87 -2.50
C LYS A 125 -2.44 17.43 -2.95
N LYS A 126 -1.96 16.99 -4.12
CA LYS A 126 -0.75 17.55 -4.73
C LYS A 126 -1.02 19.01 -5.12
N LEU A 127 -0.11 19.91 -4.73
CA LEU A 127 -0.10 21.31 -5.13
C LEU A 127 0.63 21.43 -6.49
N GLU A 128 0.17 22.36 -7.33
CA GLU A 128 0.83 22.74 -8.59
C GLU A 128 1.92 23.79 -8.38
#